data_AF-A0A920JNM7-F1
#
_entry.id   AF-A0A920JNM7-F1
#
_cell.length_a   1.000
_cell.length_b   1.000
_cell.length_c   1.000
_cell.angle_alpha   90.00
_cell.angle_beta   90.00
_cell.angle_gamma   90.00
#
_symmetry.space_group_name_H-M   'P 1'
#
loop_
_entity.id
_entity.type
_entity.pdbx_description
1 polymer ?
#
loop_
_entity_poly.entity_id
_entity_poly.type
_entity_poly.pdbx_seq_one_letter_code
_entity_poly.pdbx_strand_id
1 'polypeptide(L)'
;MFYDDYKIIKSVIDGKTRDYELLVKKYQLRIISLCQKYTKNYHDAEEVSQEAFVKAFNSLSNFRFESKFYSWLHRIAINCSLNYINSKEKNREKETISENSGLTDKRISEESPDSYLELENLAEDIKATYDNLSTDLRKSLD
;
A
#
# COMPACT_ATOMS: atom_id res chain seq x y z
N MET A 1 -5.04 -6.87 -20.62
CA MET A 1 -5.89 -5.70 -20.92
C MET A 1 -5.65 -4.67 -19.83
N PHE A 2 -4.89 -3.61 -20.11
CA PHE A 2 -4.59 -2.56 -19.12
C PHE A 2 -5.79 -1.62 -19.06
N TYR A 3 -6.71 -1.87 -18.13
CA TYR A 3 -7.76 -0.91 -17.82
C TYR A 3 -7.18 0.27 -17.03
N ASP A 4 -7.63 1.46 -17.41
CA ASP A 4 -7.33 2.71 -16.73
C ASP A 4 -8.01 2.74 -15.36
N ASP A 5 -7.23 3.04 -14.32
CA ASP A 5 -7.72 3.11 -12.95
C ASP A 5 -8.84 4.12 -12.82
N TYR A 6 -8.74 5.27 -13.52
CA TYR A 6 -9.76 6.31 -13.47
C TYR A 6 -11.13 5.77 -13.88
N LYS A 7 -11.18 5.04 -15.00
CA LYS A 7 -12.42 4.46 -15.54
C LYS A 7 -13.01 3.40 -14.61
N ILE A 8 -12.16 2.54 -14.04
CA ILE A 8 -12.61 1.52 -13.09
C ILE A 8 -13.19 2.19 -11.85
N ILE A 9 -12.45 3.15 -11.25
CA ILE A 9 -12.88 3.84 -10.02
C ILE A 9 -14.20 4.57 -10.25
N LYS A 10 -14.36 5.28 -11.38
CA LYS A 10 -15.63 5.93 -11.72
C LYS A 10 -16.78 4.93 -11.81
N SER A 11 -16.59 3.81 -12.51
CA SER A 11 -17.60 2.77 -12.62
C SER A 11 -18.01 2.19 -11.26
N VAL A 12 -17.04 1.99 -10.36
CA VAL A 12 -17.29 1.51 -8.99
C VAL A 12 -18.09 2.54 -8.18
N ILE A 13 -17.73 3.83 -8.27
CA ILE A 13 -18.45 4.92 -7.61
C ILE A 13 -19.88 5.04 -8.15
N ASP A 14 -20.09 4.80 -9.45
CA ASP A 14 -21.39 4.79 -10.10
C ASP A 14 -22.23 3.53 -9.79
N GLY A 15 -21.77 2.68 -8.86
CA GLY A 15 -22.51 1.54 -8.32
C GLY A 15 -22.15 0.18 -8.93
N LYS A 16 -21.22 0.12 -9.91
CA LYS A 16 -20.71 -1.16 -10.43
C LYS A 16 -19.61 -1.72 -9.54
N THR A 17 -19.97 -2.09 -8.32
CA THR A 17 -19.03 -2.53 -7.28
C THR A 17 -18.15 -3.70 -7.69
N ARG A 18 -18.63 -4.59 -8.58
CA ARG A 18 -17.84 -5.71 -9.13
C ARG A 18 -16.60 -5.27 -9.90
N ASP A 19 -16.60 -4.07 -10.49
CA ASP A 19 -15.44 -3.58 -11.25
C ASP A 19 -14.22 -3.34 -10.33
N TYR A 20 -14.42 -3.24 -9.02
CA TYR A 20 -13.34 -3.10 -8.04
C TYR A 20 -12.38 -4.29 -8.05
N GLU A 21 -12.84 -5.50 -8.41
CA GLU A 21 -12.00 -6.69 -8.54
C GLU A 21 -10.84 -6.47 -9.53
N LEU A 22 -11.02 -5.62 -10.54
CA LEU A 22 -9.97 -5.27 -11.49
C LEU A 22 -8.81 -4.51 -10.82
N LEU A 23 -9.12 -3.60 -9.88
CA LEU A 23 -8.11 -2.89 -9.10
C LEU A 23 -7.39 -3.83 -8.13
N VAL A 24 -8.14 -4.70 -7.46
CA VAL A 24 -7.58 -5.70 -6.54
C VAL A 24 -6.60 -6.60 -7.30
N LYS A 25 -7.03 -7.22 -8.41
CA LYS A 25 -6.16 -8.08 -9.24
C LYS A 25 -4.90 -7.36 -9.72
N LYS A 26 -5.03 -6.08 -10.08
CA LYS A 26 -3.91 -5.26 -10.56
C LYS A 26 -2.88 -4.96 -9.47
N TYR A 27 -3.31 -4.78 -8.22
CA TYR A 27 -2.45 -4.27 -7.15
C TYR A 27 -2.13 -5.26 -6.03
N GLN A 28 -2.85 -6.37 -5.91
CA GLN A 28 -2.75 -7.32 -4.78
C GLN A 28 -1.32 -7.76 -4.47
N LEU A 29 -0.55 -8.20 -5.47
CA LEU A 29 0.82 -8.69 -5.23
C LEU A 29 1.75 -7.59 -4.72
N ARG A 30 1.60 -6.36 -5.22
CA ARG A 30 2.41 -5.21 -4.81
C ARG A 30 2.05 -4.76 -3.40
N ILE A 31 0.76 -4.76 -3.06
CA ILE A 31 0.31 -4.39 -1.72
C ILE A 31 0.67 -5.45 -0.69
N ILE A 32 0.53 -6.75 -0.99
CA ILE A 32 1.01 -7.82 -0.12
C ILE A 32 2.52 -7.69 0.11
N SER A 33 3.30 -7.47 -0.95
CA SER A 33 4.76 -7.27 -0.84
C SER A 33 5.12 -6.05 0.01
N LEU A 34 4.33 -4.98 -0.09
CA LEU A 34 4.49 -3.79 0.75
C LEU A 34 4.21 -4.11 2.22
N CYS A 35 3.05 -4.70 2.53
CA CYS A 35 2.67 -5.09 3.88
C CYS A 35 3.69 -6.05 4.52
N GLN A 36 4.25 -6.97 3.73
CA GLN A 36 5.26 -7.93 4.18
C GLN A 36 6.54 -7.25 4.67
N LYS A 37 6.91 -6.07 4.14
CA LYS A 37 8.06 -5.31 4.65
C LYS A 37 7.87 -4.91 6.12
N TYR A 38 6.62 -4.74 6.56
CA TYR A 38 6.25 -4.37 7.91
C TYR A 38 5.98 -5.61 8.77
N THR A 39 5.09 -6.50 8.32
CA THR A 39 4.64 -7.67 9.12
C THR A 39 5.72 -8.75 9.27
N LYS A 40 6.71 -8.79 8.37
CA LYS A 40 7.77 -9.82 8.28
C LYS A 40 7.24 -11.27 8.09
N ASN A 41 5.96 -11.42 7.79
CA ASN A 41 5.31 -12.71 7.58
C ASN A 41 4.30 -12.59 6.43
N TYR A 42 4.29 -13.56 5.52
CA TYR A 42 3.43 -13.52 4.34
C TYR A 42 1.94 -13.62 4.67
N HIS A 43 1.56 -14.52 5.58
CA HIS A 43 0.17 -14.71 5.99
C HIS A 43 -0.38 -13.45 6.66
N ASP A 44 0.40 -12.85 7.57
CA ASP A 44 0.03 -11.57 8.19
C ASP A 44 -0.05 -10.44 7.15
N ALA A 45 0.85 -10.44 6.16
CA ALA A 45 0.82 -9.44 5.08
C ALA A 45 -0.42 -9.57 4.20
N GLU A 46 -0.86 -10.81 3.92
CA GLU A 46 -2.08 -11.09 3.17
C GLU A 46 -3.30 -10.55 3.92
N GLU A 47 -3.43 -10.85 5.22
CA GLU A 47 -4.51 -10.34 6.07
C GLU A 47 -4.56 -8.80 6.10
N VAL A 48 -3.41 -8.16 6.35
CA VAL A 48 -3.31 -6.69 6.36
C VAL A 48 -3.63 -6.08 4.99
N SER A 49 -3.19 -6.73 3.91
CA SER A 49 -3.49 -6.24 2.55
C SER A 49 -4.99 -6.27 2.25
N GLN A 50 -5.69 -7.32 2.70
CA GLN A 50 -7.14 -7.42 2.56
C GLN A 50 -7.84 -6.29 3.33
N GLU A 51 -7.43 -6.03 4.57
CA GLU A 51 -7.95 -4.89 5.36
C GLU A 51 -7.74 -3.56 4.62
N ALA A 52 -6.56 -3.36 4.02
CA ALA A 52 -6.24 -2.16 3.26
C ALA A 52 -7.16 -1.99 2.04
N PHE A 53 -7.41 -3.07 1.28
CA PHE A 53 -8.35 -3.04 0.15
C PHE A 53 -9.79 -2.76 0.61
N VAL A 54 -10.24 -3.33 1.72
CA VAL A 54 -11.59 -3.04 2.28
C VAL A 54 -11.71 -1.57 2.68
N LYS A 55 -10.71 -1.00 3.36
CA LYS A 55 -10.72 0.43 3.71
C LYS A 55 -10.66 1.34 2.48
N ALA A 56 -9.87 0.96 1.49
CA ALA A 56 -9.79 1.67 0.21
C ALA A 56 -11.13 1.64 -0.52
N PHE A 57 -11.82 0.50 -0.56
CA PHE A 57 -13.16 0.41 -1.13
C PHE A 57 -14.16 1.33 -0.41
N ASN A 58 -14.20 1.27 0.92
CA ASN A 58 -15.12 2.09 1.73
C ASN A 58 -14.85 3.60 1.60
N SER A 59 -13.61 3.98 1.30
CA SER A 59 -13.20 5.39 1.16
C SER A 59 -13.13 5.84 -0.30
N LEU A 60 -13.46 4.96 -1.25
CA LEU A 60 -13.21 5.19 -2.68
C LEU A 60 -14.00 6.38 -3.24
N SER A 61 -15.20 6.63 -2.71
CA SER A 61 -16.03 7.79 -3.08
C SER A 61 -15.37 9.13 -2.71
N ASN A 62 -14.48 9.14 -1.72
CA ASN A 62 -13.73 10.32 -1.29
C ASN A 62 -12.40 10.50 -2.04
N PHE A 63 -12.05 9.60 -2.95
CA PHE A 63 -10.81 9.69 -3.71
C PHE A 63 -10.89 10.84 -4.74
N ARG A 64 -10.08 11.89 -4.53
CA ARG A 64 -10.13 13.15 -5.29
C ARG A 64 -9.37 13.13 -6.62
N PHE A 65 -8.69 12.03 -6.96
CA PHE A 65 -7.84 11.91 -8.17
C PHE A 65 -6.67 12.93 -8.25
N GLU A 66 -6.26 13.51 -7.13
CA GLU A 66 -5.09 14.41 -7.07
C GLU A 66 -3.75 13.64 -7.06
N SER A 67 -3.79 12.30 -6.97
CA SER A 67 -2.64 11.41 -7.05
C SER A 67 -3.00 10.13 -7.81
N LYS A 68 -2.00 9.31 -8.18
CA LYS A 68 -2.25 7.98 -8.73
C LYS A 68 -2.97 7.14 -7.66
N PHE A 69 -3.93 6.31 -8.08
CA PHE A 69 -4.67 5.43 -7.16
C PHE A 69 -3.73 4.52 -6.34
N TYR A 70 -2.67 4.01 -6.99
CA TYR A 70 -1.66 3.20 -6.32
C TYR A 70 -1.01 3.93 -5.14
N SER A 71 -0.66 5.20 -5.28
CA SER A 71 -0.04 6.02 -4.23
C SER A 71 -0.98 6.19 -3.05
N TRP A 72 -2.26 6.44 -3.32
CA TRP A 72 -3.29 6.53 -2.30
C TRP A 72 -3.51 5.19 -1.56
N LEU A 73 -3.61 4.09 -2.30
CA LEU A 73 -3.73 2.74 -1.74
C LEU A 73 -2.49 2.34 -0.92
N HIS A 74 -1.29 2.72 -1.38
CA HIS A 74 -0.03 2.49 -0.68
C HIS A 74 -0.04 3.12 0.73
N ARG A 75 -0.54 4.35 0.86
CA ARG A 75 -0.68 5.02 2.16
C ARG A 75 -1.65 4.29 3.10
N ILE A 76 -2.78 3.82 2.57
CA ILE A 76 -3.75 3.03 3.35
C ILE A 76 -3.09 1.73 3.84
N ALA A 77 -2.35 1.05 2.97
CA ALA A 77 -1.68 -0.21 3.29
C ALA A 77 -0.57 -0.05 4.35
N ILE A 78 0.21 1.03 4.29
CA ILE A 78 1.19 1.37 5.34
C ILE A 78 0.47 1.57 6.67
N ASN A 79 -0.58 2.39 6.71
CA ASN A 79 -1.34 2.65 7.93
C ASN A 79 -1.95 1.38 8.53
N CYS A 80 -2.48 0.48 7.70
CA CYS A 80 -2.98 -0.81 8.17
C CYS A 80 -1.85 -1.67 8.74
N SER A 81 -0.69 -1.70 8.08
CA SER A 81 0.48 -2.47 8.54
C SER A 81 1.01 -1.97 9.89
N LEU A 82 1.12 -0.65 10.07
CA LEU A 82 1.54 -0.06 11.33
C LEU A 82 0.53 -0.34 12.45
N ASN A 83 -0.77 -0.21 12.18
CA ASN A 83 -1.82 -0.54 13.15
C ASN A 83 -1.79 -2.02 13.56
N TYR A 84 -1.53 -2.92 12.61
CA TYR A 84 -1.39 -4.34 12.86
C TYR A 84 -0.21 -4.63 13.80
N ILE A 85 0.97 -4.04 13.53
CA ILE A 85 2.16 -4.19 14.39
C ILE A 85 1.88 -3.68 15.81
N ASN A 86 1.36 -2.46 15.93
CA ASN A 86 1.07 -1.85 17.24
C ASN A 86 0.07 -2.71 18.04
N SER A 87 -0.93 -3.29 17.37
CA SER A 87 -1.92 -4.16 18.00
C SER A 87 -1.30 -5.49 18.44
N LYS A 88 -0.39 -6.06 17.64
CA LYS A 88 0.33 -7.30 17.93
C LYS A 88 1.30 -7.13 19.10
N GLU A 89 2.02 -6.00 19.14
CA GLU A 89 2.89 -5.64 20.26
C GLU A 89 2.08 -5.46 21.54
N LYS A 90 0.98 -4.71 21.50
CA LYS A 90 0.08 -4.57 22.66
C LYS A 90 -0.48 -5.90 23.15
N ASN A 91 -0.75 -6.85 22.26
CA ASN A 91 -1.23 -8.18 22.66
C ASN A 91 -0.11 -9.01 23.30
N ARG A 92 1.12 -8.95 22.78
CA ARG A 92 2.31 -9.55 23.43
C ARG A 92 2.61 -8.92 24.78
N GLU A 93 2.48 -7.60 24.87
CA GLU A 93 2.60 -6.87 26.12
C GLU A 93 1.50 -7.29 27.08
N LYS A 94 0.24 -7.43 26.69
CA LYS A 94 -0.83 -7.96 27.56
C LYS A 94 -0.57 -9.38 28.04
N GLU A 95 -0.04 -10.25 27.19
CA GLU A 95 0.41 -11.60 27.58
C GLU A 95 1.53 -11.52 28.63
N THR A 96 2.40 -10.51 28.56
CA THR A 96 3.48 -10.24 29.52
C THR A 96 3.00 -9.47 30.77
N ILE A 97 1.99 -8.61 30.63
CA ILE A 97 1.40 -7.68 31.63
C ILE A 97 0.31 -8.37 32.46
N SER A 98 -0.12 -9.58 32.09
CA SER A 98 -0.72 -10.50 33.07
C SER A 98 0.17 -10.70 34.31
N GLU A 99 1.45 -10.31 34.26
CA GLU A 99 2.36 -10.26 35.41
C GLU A 99 2.75 -8.85 35.90
N ASN A 100 2.41 -7.74 35.22
CA ASN A 100 2.60 -6.41 35.83
C ASN A 100 1.96 -5.25 35.05
N SER A 101 1.05 -4.53 35.70
CA SER A 101 0.31 -3.36 35.20
C SER A 101 1.17 -2.13 34.88
N GLY A 102 0.91 -1.45 33.75
CA GLY A 102 1.40 -0.08 33.53
C GLY A 102 1.15 0.48 32.11
N LEU A 103 0.24 1.44 31.99
CA LEU A 103 -0.16 2.18 30.78
C LEU A 103 0.99 2.97 30.13
N THR A 104 1.06 3.06 28.80
CA THR A 104 1.41 4.32 28.10
C THR A 104 0.64 4.49 26.78
N ASP A 105 -0.02 5.63 26.65
CA ASP A 105 -0.63 6.18 25.43
C ASP A 105 0.46 6.97 24.67
N LYS A 106 0.68 6.68 23.39
CA LYS A 106 1.61 7.44 22.55
C LYS A 106 0.92 7.80 21.23
N ARG A 107 0.44 9.05 21.20
CA ARG A 107 -0.08 9.73 20.01
C ARG A 107 0.95 9.67 18.88
N ILE A 108 0.47 9.32 17.69
CA ILE A 108 1.22 9.15 16.46
C ILE A 108 1.69 10.52 15.95
N SER A 109 2.99 10.64 15.70
CA SER A 109 3.62 11.78 15.02
C SER A 109 3.17 11.83 13.55
N GLU A 110 2.79 13.01 13.07
CA GLU A 110 2.46 13.26 11.67
C GLU A 110 3.69 12.98 10.78
N GLU A 111 3.63 11.92 9.95
CA GLU A 111 4.62 11.74 8.88
C GLU A 111 4.27 12.65 7.69
N SER A 112 5.22 13.52 7.35
CA SER A 112 5.09 14.56 6.32
C SER A 112 4.91 13.95 4.91
N PRO A 113 4.05 14.56 4.06
CA PRO A 113 3.85 14.17 2.66
C PRO A 113 5.11 13.96 1.81
N ASP A 114 6.23 14.60 2.15
CA ASP A 114 7.46 14.60 1.35
C ASP A 114 8.18 13.24 1.28
N SER A 115 8.13 12.42 2.34
CA SER A 115 8.85 11.13 2.35
C SER A 115 8.31 10.15 1.30
N TYR A 116 7.06 10.34 0.87
CA TYR A 116 6.38 9.47 -0.07
C TYR A 116 6.66 9.84 -1.53
N LEU A 117 6.95 11.12 -1.81
CA LEU A 117 7.32 11.60 -3.14
C LEU A 117 8.72 11.07 -3.54
N GLU A 118 9.60 10.93 -2.55
CA GLU A 118 10.98 10.47 -2.72
C GLU A 118 11.05 9.00 -3.17
N LEU A 119 10.14 8.15 -2.68
CA LEU A 119 10.05 6.75 -3.08
C LEU A 119 9.50 6.57 -4.50
N GLU A 120 8.61 7.48 -4.96
CA GLU A 120 8.11 7.46 -6.34
C GLU A 120 9.17 7.90 -7.33
N ASN A 121 9.93 8.95 -7.01
CA ASN A 121 11.07 9.39 -7.82
C ASN A 121 12.10 8.26 -7.97
N LEU A 122 12.39 7.53 -6.87
CA LEU A 122 13.34 6.42 -6.92
C LEU A 122 12.87 5.28 -7.83
N ALA A 123 11.57 4.97 -7.84
CA ALA A 123 11.02 3.93 -8.70
C ALA A 123 11.00 4.34 -10.18
N GLU A 124 10.75 5.62 -10.47
CA GLU A 124 10.84 6.18 -11.83
C GLU A 124 12.30 6.22 -12.33
N ASP A 125 13.26 6.56 -11.47
CA ASP A 125 14.69 6.56 -11.78
C ASP A 125 15.24 5.14 -12.06
N ILE A 126 14.84 4.14 -11.26
CA ILE A 126 15.20 2.73 -11.51
C ILE A 126 14.64 2.26 -12.85
N LYS A 127 13.43 2.71 -13.21
CA LYS A 127 12.83 2.35 -14.49
C LYS A 127 13.55 3.04 -15.67
N ALA A 128 13.88 4.32 -15.53
CA ALA A 128 14.60 5.07 -16.54
C ALA A 128 16.01 4.51 -16.79
N THR A 129 16.71 4.11 -15.72
CA THR A 129 18.03 3.47 -15.82
C THR A 129 17.97 2.11 -16.51
N TYR A 130 16.95 1.30 -16.22
CA TYR A 130 16.73 0.03 -16.90
C TYR A 130 16.44 0.20 -18.41
N ASP A 131 15.60 1.18 -18.77
CA ASP A 131 15.27 1.47 -20.18
C ASP A 131 16.50 1.98 -20.95
N ASN A 132 17.36 2.78 -20.32
CA ASN A 132 18.62 3.24 -20.92
C ASN A 132 19.63 2.10 -21.10
N LEU A 133 19.78 1.20 -20.12
CA LEU A 133 20.67 0.03 -20.23
C LEU A 133 20.24 -0.93 -21.36
N SER A 134 18.93 -1.10 -21.56
CA SER A 134 18.36 -1.86 -22.68
C SER A 134 18.63 -1.21 -24.04
N THR A 135 18.69 0.12 -24.08
CA THR A 135 18.96 0.89 -25.31
C THR A 135 20.43 0.85 -25.70
N ASP A 136 21.35 0.85 -24.72
CA ASP A 136 22.78 0.71 -24.96
C ASP A 136 23.17 -0.70 -25.44
N LEU A 137 22.54 -1.75 -24.90
CA LEU A 137 22.70 -3.13 -25.39
C LEU A 137 22.24 -3.31 -26.85
N ARG A 138 21.25 -2.53 -27.31
CA ARG A 138 20.79 -2.53 -28.72
C ARG A 138 21.77 -1.82 -29.65
N LYS A 139 22.51 -0.82 -29.18
CA LYS A 139 23.51 -0.09 -29.99
C LYS A 139 24.82 -0.84 -30.16
N SER A 140 25.14 -1.79 -29.27
CA SER A 140 26.36 -2.60 -29.36
C SER A 140 26.25 -3.85 -30.24
N LEU A 141 25.13 -4.03 -30.96
CA LEU A 141 24.87 -5.17 -31.84
C LEU A 141 24.64 -4.79 -33.32
N ASP A 142 24.87 -3.53 -33.69
CA ASP A 142 25.06 -3.05 -35.06
C ASP A 142 26.53 -2.62 -35.27
#